data_AF-A0A0S4FPY2-F1
#
_entry.id   AF-A0A0S4FPY2-F1
#
_cell.length_a   1.000
_cell.length_b   1.000
_cell.length_c   1.000
_cell.angle_alpha   90.00
_cell.angle_beta   90.00
_cell.angle_gamma   90.00
#
_symmetry.space_group_name_H-M   'P 1'
#
loop_
_entity.id
_entity.type
_entity.pdbx_description
1 polymer ?
#
loop_
_entity_poly.entity_id
_entity_poly.type
_entity_poly.pdbx_seq_one_letter_code
_entity_poly.pdbx_strand_id
1 'polypeptide(L)'
;MQKEKLLFFIIRKLNRIIPKKKNQIIFESAPDFSDNSNSMFNYIKNNKKIKSQYSLIWLVNDKKLLKTLKNEKIEVYSKNSLKGLYSVLRSKFIFNTHTSFVNIKSENQVLINLWHGMPLKSMGFNDSSESDNNLKTVRKMSQKNDILIATSTIMKNLLASCFYMDPRKIYVTGQPRNDKLFINNKQKLSQLLNLDVSNYKKIVLFSPTFRKWGSKVDGISRETNIFGFEDYNSTIFNNFLEEQNILFLLKIHPFEEKYYLSKLNNNSKNMVLITQNRLKDNLLDLYDILGAIDILITDYSSIYFDFLLLNRPIIFIPTDLKEYSKSRGFLLEPYDFWTPGPKILKFKDLIEELKKIEETDYKKERIVVNSIINKYQDKNSCKRIFELFIKD
;
A
#
# COMPACT_ATOMS: atom_id res chain seq x y z
N MET A 1 -10.18 -29.81 -1.58
CA MET A 1 -9.09 -29.57 -2.55
C MET A 1 -9.37 -30.07 -3.97
N GLN A 2 -9.80 -31.32 -4.20
CA GLN A 2 -10.05 -31.83 -5.57
C GLN A 2 -11.22 -31.13 -6.30
N LYS A 3 -12.36 -30.91 -5.63
CA LYS A 3 -13.52 -30.21 -6.22
C LYS A 3 -13.21 -28.78 -6.66
N GLU A 4 -12.41 -28.06 -5.89
CA GLU A 4 -12.01 -26.68 -6.19
C GLU A 4 -11.04 -26.60 -7.37
N LYS A 5 -10.09 -27.54 -7.47
CA LYS A 5 -9.21 -27.66 -8.65
C LYS A 5 -10.01 -27.94 -9.92
N LEU A 6 -11.02 -28.81 -9.85
CA LEU A 6 -11.91 -29.11 -10.96
C LEU A 6 -12.73 -27.87 -11.37
N LEU A 7 -13.29 -27.14 -10.40
CA LEU A 7 -14.01 -25.89 -10.67
C LEU A 7 -13.14 -24.86 -11.39
N PHE A 8 -11.93 -24.58 -10.89
CA PHE A 8 -11.02 -23.65 -11.56
C PHE A 8 -10.60 -24.14 -12.95
N PHE A 9 -10.44 -25.44 -13.14
CA PHE A 9 -10.16 -26.02 -14.45
C PHE A 9 -11.29 -25.75 -15.45
N ILE A 10 -12.54 -26.00 -15.04
CA ILE A 10 -13.74 -25.72 -15.86
C ILE A 10 -13.84 -24.23 -16.18
N ILE A 11 -13.73 -23.37 -15.17
CA ILE A 11 -13.78 -21.91 -15.36
C ILE A 11 -12.71 -21.44 -16.34
N ARG A 12 -11.48 -21.97 -16.25
CA ARG A 12 -10.40 -21.60 -17.17
C ARG A 12 -10.67 -22.04 -18.61
N LYS A 13 -11.28 -23.21 -18.82
CA LYS A 13 -11.68 -23.69 -20.15
C LYS A 13 -12.79 -22.81 -20.74
N LEU A 14 -13.81 -22.49 -19.95
CA LEU A 14 -14.85 -21.52 -20.33
C LEU A 14 -14.23 -20.16 -20.64
N ASN A 15 -13.30 -19.69 -19.81
CA ASN A 15 -12.61 -18.43 -20.03
C ASN A 15 -11.86 -18.42 -21.37
N ARG A 16 -11.25 -19.52 -21.80
CA ARG A 16 -10.58 -19.54 -23.11
C ARG A 16 -11.55 -19.35 -24.29
N ILE A 17 -12.77 -19.89 -24.19
CA ILE A 17 -13.77 -19.90 -25.27
C ILE A 17 -14.60 -18.62 -25.29
N ILE A 18 -14.89 -18.04 -24.11
CA ILE A 18 -15.71 -16.83 -23.99
C ILE A 18 -15.02 -15.63 -24.70
N PRO A 19 -15.67 -14.98 -25.68
CA PRO A 19 -15.08 -13.85 -26.40
C PRO A 19 -14.75 -12.65 -25.50
N LYS A 20 -13.54 -12.10 -25.64
CA LYS A 20 -13.09 -10.93 -24.87
C LYS A 20 -13.58 -9.62 -25.49
N LYS A 21 -14.10 -8.73 -24.66
CA LYS A 21 -14.33 -7.32 -25.01
C LYS A 21 -13.01 -6.57 -24.87
N LYS A 22 -12.45 -6.13 -26.00
CA LYS A 22 -11.14 -5.45 -26.07
C LYS A 22 -11.07 -4.20 -25.16
N ASN A 23 -12.20 -3.52 -24.98
CA ASN A 23 -12.29 -2.28 -24.22
C ASN A 23 -12.86 -2.44 -22.79
N GLN A 24 -13.01 -3.66 -22.27
CA GLN A 24 -13.48 -3.89 -20.91
C GLN A 24 -12.31 -4.17 -19.96
N ILE A 25 -12.26 -3.43 -18.86
CA ILE A 25 -11.19 -3.47 -17.85
C ILE A 25 -11.77 -3.81 -16.48
N ILE A 26 -11.17 -4.79 -15.81
CA ILE A 26 -11.50 -5.15 -14.43
C ILE A 26 -10.48 -4.55 -13.48
N PHE A 27 -10.98 -4.03 -12.35
CA PHE A 27 -10.16 -3.55 -11.24
C PHE A 27 -10.56 -4.25 -9.95
N GLU A 28 -9.56 -4.59 -9.14
CA GLU A 28 -9.73 -4.97 -7.76
C GLU A 28 -8.50 -4.63 -6.92
N SER A 29 -8.68 -4.56 -5.61
CA SER A 29 -7.61 -4.40 -4.64
C SER A 29 -8.00 -5.07 -3.32
N ALA A 30 -7.00 -5.26 -2.47
CA ALA A 30 -7.17 -5.52 -1.05
C ALA A 30 -6.37 -4.47 -0.27
N PRO A 31 -6.98 -3.63 0.58
CA PRO A 31 -8.43 -3.47 0.82
C PRO A 31 -9.23 -3.10 -0.44
N ASP A 32 -10.54 -3.35 -0.46
CA ASP A 32 -11.39 -3.00 -1.61
C ASP A 32 -11.35 -1.47 -1.91
N PHE A 33 -11.40 -1.11 -3.19
CA PHE A 33 -11.44 0.27 -3.69
C PHE A 33 -10.30 1.16 -3.20
N SER A 34 -9.06 0.66 -3.21
CA SER A 34 -7.88 1.38 -2.72
C SER A 34 -6.63 1.15 -3.57
N ASP A 35 -5.54 1.82 -3.21
CA ASP A 35 -4.16 1.53 -3.64
C ASP A 35 -3.93 1.80 -5.14
N ASN A 36 -2.98 1.08 -5.75
CA ASN A 36 -2.59 1.26 -7.14
C ASN A 36 -3.76 1.04 -8.11
N SER A 37 -4.61 0.04 -7.86
CA SER A 37 -5.80 -0.21 -8.68
C SER A 37 -6.79 0.96 -8.63
N ASN A 38 -7.01 1.57 -7.46
CA ASN A 38 -7.91 2.73 -7.32
C ASN A 38 -7.37 3.92 -8.11
N SER A 39 -6.07 4.15 -8.03
CA SER A 39 -5.41 5.24 -8.74
C SER A 39 -5.49 5.06 -10.25
N MET A 40 -5.26 3.84 -10.76
CA MET A 40 -5.46 3.52 -12.17
C MET A 40 -6.91 3.69 -12.63
N PHE A 41 -7.87 3.20 -11.84
CA PHE A 41 -9.29 3.35 -12.14
C PHE A 41 -9.69 4.82 -12.23
N ASN A 42 -9.28 5.64 -11.26
CA ASN A 42 -9.58 7.07 -11.22
C ASN A 42 -8.89 7.85 -12.35
N TYR A 43 -7.64 7.50 -12.71
CA TYR A 43 -6.96 8.09 -13.86
C TYR A 43 -7.76 7.90 -15.15
N ILE A 44 -8.22 6.68 -15.43
CA ILE A 44 -9.01 6.37 -16.64
C ILE A 44 -10.41 6.99 -16.54
N LYS A 45 -11.04 6.94 -15.36
CA LYS A 45 -12.38 7.48 -15.13
C LYS A 45 -12.44 9.00 -15.35
N ASN A 46 -11.45 9.73 -14.86
CA ASN A 46 -11.44 11.19 -14.87
C ASN A 46 -10.98 11.77 -16.22
N ASN A 47 -10.32 10.98 -17.08
CA ASN A 47 -9.98 11.40 -18.42
C ASN A 47 -11.14 11.12 -19.39
N LYS A 48 -11.95 12.14 -19.71
CA LYS A 48 -13.17 11.99 -20.55
C LYS A 48 -12.92 11.29 -21.90
N LYS A 49 -11.80 11.60 -22.56
CA LYS A 49 -11.43 11.01 -23.87
C LYS A 49 -11.12 9.52 -23.74
N ILE A 50 -10.47 9.11 -22.65
CA ILE A 50 -10.16 7.70 -22.40
C ILE A 50 -11.42 6.99 -21.90
N LYS A 51 -12.15 7.56 -20.94
CA LYS A 51 -13.34 6.94 -20.32
C LYS A 51 -14.42 6.58 -21.34
N SER A 52 -14.58 7.33 -22.43
CA SER A 52 -15.55 7.01 -23.49
C SER A 52 -15.18 5.76 -24.29
N GLN A 53 -13.91 5.36 -24.29
CA GLN A 53 -13.43 4.20 -25.05
C GLN A 53 -13.55 2.90 -24.25
N TYR A 54 -13.49 2.97 -22.91
CA TYR A 54 -13.40 1.78 -22.04
C TYR A 54 -14.57 1.63 -21.05
N SER A 55 -15.04 0.38 -20.90
CA SER A 55 -15.92 -0.04 -19.79
C SER A 55 -15.05 -0.44 -18.60
N LEU A 56 -15.26 0.24 -17.47
CA LEU A 56 -14.48 0.05 -16.25
C LEU A 56 -15.36 -0.61 -15.21
N ILE A 57 -14.98 -1.81 -14.78
CA ILE A 57 -15.75 -2.59 -13.82
C ILE A 57 -14.90 -2.81 -12.57
N TRP A 58 -15.42 -2.41 -11.42
CA TRP A 58 -14.78 -2.68 -10.14
C TRP A 58 -15.37 -3.91 -9.47
N LEU A 59 -14.53 -4.74 -8.84
CA LEU A 59 -14.98 -5.87 -8.03
C LEU A 59 -14.69 -5.66 -6.54
N VAL A 60 -15.71 -5.85 -5.69
CA VAL A 60 -15.61 -5.73 -4.23
C VAL A 60 -16.13 -6.97 -3.50
N ASN A 61 -15.63 -7.21 -2.29
CA ASN A 61 -16.21 -8.13 -1.31
C ASN A 61 -17.16 -7.41 -0.35
N ASP A 62 -16.85 -6.17 0.02
CA ASP A 62 -17.63 -5.40 0.99
C ASP A 62 -19.01 -4.99 0.43
N LYS A 63 -20.08 -5.47 1.08
CA LYS A 63 -21.47 -5.19 0.67
C LYS A 63 -21.90 -3.74 0.90
N LYS A 64 -21.39 -3.06 1.93
CA LYS A 64 -21.68 -1.65 2.19
C LYS A 64 -21.05 -0.80 1.10
N LEU A 65 -19.76 -1.03 0.83
CA LEU A 65 -19.02 -0.34 -0.23
C LEU A 65 -19.64 -0.60 -1.62
N LEU A 66 -20.11 -1.83 -1.89
CA LEU A 66 -20.84 -2.13 -3.13
C LEU A 66 -22.05 -1.20 -3.32
N LYS A 67 -22.82 -0.92 -2.26
CA LYS A 67 -23.97 0.01 -2.33
C LYS A 67 -23.49 1.44 -2.54
N THR A 68 -22.49 1.89 -1.79
CA THR A 68 -21.91 3.24 -1.92
C THR A 68 -21.43 3.50 -3.34
N LEU A 69 -20.64 2.59 -3.91
CA LEU A 69 -20.10 2.74 -5.26
C LEU A 69 -21.19 2.74 -6.35
N LYS A 70 -22.28 1.99 -6.16
CA LYS A 70 -23.45 2.06 -7.07
C LYS A 70 -24.12 3.43 -7.04
N ASN A 71 -24.28 4.02 -5.85
CA ASN A 71 -24.85 5.37 -5.70
C ASN A 71 -23.96 6.41 -6.39
N GLU A 72 -22.65 6.23 -6.36
CA GLU A 72 -21.64 7.02 -7.10
C GLU A 72 -21.60 6.71 -8.61
N LYS A 73 -22.58 5.96 -9.13
CA LYS A 73 -22.70 5.55 -10.55
C LYS A 73 -21.45 4.83 -11.07
N ILE A 74 -20.72 4.13 -10.20
CA ILE A 74 -19.60 3.26 -10.58
C ILE A 74 -20.15 1.89 -10.94
N GLU A 75 -19.75 1.35 -12.10
CA GLU A 75 -20.06 -0.03 -12.47
C GLU A 75 -19.27 -0.99 -11.56
N VAL A 76 -19.98 -1.64 -10.63
CA VAL A 76 -19.38 -2.44 -9.57
C VAL A 76 -20.17 -3.74 -9.32
N TYR A 77 -19.44 -4.84 -9.13
CA TYR A 77 -20.01 -6.15 -8.81
C TYR A 77 -19.33 -6.80 -7.61
N SER A 78 -20.03 -7.75 -6.98
CA SER A 78 -19.40 -8.57 -5.96
C SER A 78 -18.42 -9.56 -6.61
N LYS A 79 -17.23 -9.73 -6.03
CA LYS A 79 -16.22 -10.72 -6.49
C LYS A 79 -16.78 -12.14 -6.55
N ASN A 80 -17.74 -12.47 -5.67
CA ASN A 80 -18.35 -13.80 -5.56
C ASN A 80 -19.67 -13.94 -6.35
N SER A 81 -20.09 -12.93 -7.11
CA SER A 81 -21.32 -12.99 -7.91
C SER A 81 -21.06 -13.59 -9.29
N LEU A 82 -22.07 -14.28 -9.85
CA LEU A 82 -22.02 -14.76 -11.24
C LEU A 82 -21.77 -13.62 -12.24
N LYS A 83 -22.37 -12.45 -12.00
CA LYS A 83 -22.15 -11.25 -12.81
C LYS A 83 -20.71 -10.73 -12.71
N GLY A 84 -20.12 -10.75 -11.51
CA GLY A 84 -18.70 -10.43 -11.29
C GLY A 84 -17.79 -11.40 -12.03
N LEU A 85 -18.00 -12.71 -11.86
CA LEU A 85 -17.24 -13.75 -12.57
C LEU A 85 -17.37 -13.59 -14.09
N TYR A 86 -18.59 -13.46 -14.61
CA TYR A 86 -18.82 -13.27 -16.05
C TYR A 86 -18.11 -12.03 -16.60
N SER A 87 -18.09 -10.94 -15.82
CA SER A 87 -17.35 -9.72 -16.18
C SER A 87 -15.85 -9.97 -16.25
N VAL A 88 -15.27 -10.75 -15.32
CA VAL A 88 -13.86 -11.19 -15.42
C VAL A 88 -13.65 -12.01 -16.68
N LEU A 89 -14.51 -12.98 -16.97
CA LEU A 89 -14.38 -13.83 -18.16
C LEU A 89 -14.48 -13.06 -19.48
N ARG A 90 -15.23 -11.94 -19.53
CA ARG A 90 -15.36 -11.12 -20.75
C ARG A 90 -14.27 -10.05 -20.91
N SER A 91 -13.50 -9.72 -19.87
CA SER A 91 -12.58 -8.57 -19.91
C SER A 91 -11.28 -8.88 -20.62
N LYS A 92 -10.73 -7.91 -21.36
CA LYS A 92 -9.40 -8.04 -21.96
C LYS A 92 -8.30 -7.73 -20.95
N PHE A 93 -8.50 -6.72 -20.11
CA PHE A 93 -7.51 -6.27 -19.12
C PHE A 93 -8.02 -6.50 -17.70
N ILE A 94 -7.13 -6.93 -16.82
CA ILE A 94 -7.43 -7.17 -15.40
C ILE A 94 -6.30 -6.56 -14.56
N PHE A 95 -6.64 -5.57 -13.73
CA PHE A 95 -5.75 -4.98 -12.74
C PHE A 95 -6.02 -5.57 -11.36
N ASN A 96 -4.95 -5.99 -10.67
CA ASN A 96 -4.97 -6.43 -9.28
C ASN A 96 -3.76 -5.88 -8.51
N THR A 97 -3.76 -6.00 -7.18
CA THR A 97 -2.61 -5.61 -6.33
C THR A 97 -1.98 -6.81 -5.58
N HIS A 98 -2.49 -8.02 -5.81
CA HIS A 98 -2.15 -9.23 -5.06
C HIS A 98 -2.19 -10.46 -6.00
N THR A 99 -2.68 -11.62 -5.53
CA THR A 99 -2.70 -12.89 -6.28
C THR A 99 -4.07 -13.18 -6.93
N SER A 100 -4.94 -12.18 -7.07
CA SER A 100 -6.30 -12.38 -7.57
C SER A 100 -6.33 -12.86 -9.02
N PHE A 101 -7.30 -13.71 -9.34
CA PHE A 101 -7.59 -14.25 -10.68
C PHE A 101 -6.54 -15.17 -11.32
N VAL A 102 -5.38 -15.41 -10.67
CA VAL A 102 -4.33 -16.32 -11.16
C VAL A 102 -4.86 -17.74 -11.40
N ASN A 103 -5.92 -18.15 -10.71
CA ASN A 103 -6.56 -19.46 -10.85
C ASN A 103 -7.45 -19.58 -12.10
N ILE A 104 -7.99 -18.47 -12.60
CA ILE A 104 -9.03 -18.47 -13.64
C ILE A 104 -8.63 -17.75 -14.92
N LYS A 105 -7.54 -16.96 -14.91
CA LYS A 105 -7.04 -16.21 -16.07
C LYS A 105 -6.84 -17.11 -17.31
N SER A 106 -7.27 -16.60 -18.47
CA SER A 106 -6.99 -17.18 -19.79
C SER A 106 -5.87 -16.44 -20.53
N GLU A 107 -5.28 -17.08 -21.54
CA GLU A 107 -4.23 -16.51 -22.40
C GLU A 107 -4.72 -15.33 -23.27
N ASN A 108 -6.03 -15.25 -23.51
CA ASN A 108 -6.64 -14.16 -24.27
C ASN A 108 -6.81 -12.86 -23.46
N GLN A 109 -6.38 -12.85 -22.19
CA GLN A 109 -6.46 -11.72 -21.27
C GLN A 109 -5.07 -11.24 -20.87
N VAL A 110 -4.98 -9.98 -20.49
CA VAL A 110 -3.77 -9.37 -19.93
C VAL A 110 -4.01 -9.13 -18.43
N LEU A 111 -3.24 -9.81 -17.60
CA LEU A 111 -3.23 -9.68 -16.15
C LEU A 111 -2.08 -8.76 -15.74
N ILE A 112 -2.45 -7.55 -15.31
CA ILE A 112 -1.54 -6.52 -14.82
C ILE A 112 -1.56 -6.51 -13.30
N ASN A 113 -0.48 -6.96 -12.68
CA ASN A 113 -0.29 -6.93 -11.25
C ASN A 113 0.41 -5.63 -10.86
N LEU A 114 -0.33 -4.76 -10.18
CA LEU A 114 0.17 -3.48 -9.71
C LEU A 114 0.88 -3.59 -8.36
N TRP A 115 0.82 -4.76 -7.72
CA TRP A 115 1.34 -5.00 -6.38
C TRP A 115 0.89 -3.93 -5.37
N HIS A 116 1.51 -3.88 -4.19
CA HIS A 116 1.09 -2.99 -3.09
C HIS A 116 2.27 -2.38 -2.32
N GLY A 117 3.41 -2.23 -3.00
CA GLY A 117 4.61 -1.56 -2.45
C GLY A 117 5.88 -2.35 -2.70
N MET A 118 7.01 -1.63 -2.70
CA MET A 118 8.30 -2.24 -3.01
C MET A 118 8.89 -2.96 -1.80
N PRO A 119 9.64 -4.07 -2.02
CA PRO A 119 10.02 -4.93 -0.92
C PRO A 119 11.26 -4.38 -0.19
N LEU A 120 11.11 -4.14 1.12
CA LEU A 120 12.22 -3.95 2.06
C LEU A 120 12.54 -5.25 2.79
N LYS A 121 11.47 -5.96 3.17
CA LYS A 121 11.49 -7.21 3.92
C LYS A 121 11.58 -8.38 2.95
N SER A 122 12.16 -9.47 3.40
CA SER A 122 12.09 -10.71 2.63
C SER A 122 10.64 -11.17 2.51
N MET A 123 10.35 -11.79 1.36
CA MET A 123 9.03 -12.28 0.98
C MET A 123 9.14 -13.31 -0.14
N GLY A 124 8.13 -14.18 -0.23
CA GLY A 124 8.10 -15.25 -1.23
C GLY A 124 9.32 -16.15 -1.11
N PHE A 125 9.99 -16.43 -2.23
CA PHE A 125 11.16 -17.33 -2.27
C PHE A 125 12.39 -16.81 -1.51
N ASN A 126 12.41 -15.53 -1.12
CA ASN A 126 13.48 -14.98 -0.31
C ASN A 126 13.17 -15.00 1.20
N ASP A 127 11.93 -15.31 1.62
CA ASP A 127 11.57 -15.45 3.03
C ASP A 127 11.73 -16.92 3.45
N SER A 128 12.74 -17.20 4.28
CA SER A 128 13.03 -18.55 4.79
C SER A 128 11.94 -19.13 5.69
N SER A 129 11.03 -18.29 6.20
CA SER A 129 9.89 -18.71 7.02
C SER A 129 8.61 -18.97 6.19
N GLU A 130 8.67 -18.76 4.87
CA GLU A 130 7.51 -18.91 3.99
C GLU A 130 7.11 -20.39 3.83
N SER A 131 5.81 -20.66 3.89
CA SER A 131 5.31 -22.03 3.75
C SER A 131 5.31 -22.50 2.29
N ASP A 132 5.54 -23.80 2.05
CA ASP A 132 5.46 -24.40 0.71
C ASP A 132 4.13 -24.13 0.00
N ASN A 133 3.03 -24.05 0.74
CA ASN A 133 1.71 -23.75 0.17
C ASN A 133 1.61 -22.30 -0.30
N ASN A 134 2.21 -21.35 0.43
CA ASN A 134 2.31 -19.97 -0.03
C ASN A 134 3.24 -19.86 -1.24
N LEU A 135 4.40 -20.55 -1.23
CA LEU A 135 5.31 -20.58 -2.38
C LEU A 135 4.66 -21.16 -3.65
N LYS A 136 3.78 -22.16 -3.53
CA LYS A 136 2.96 -22.64 -4.67
C LYS A 136 2.05 -21.55 -5.23
N THR A 137 1.46 -20.73 -4.37
CA THR A 137 0.60 -19.60 -4.77
C THR A 137 1.44 -18.49 -5.44
N VAL A 138 2.58 -18.15 -4.87
CA VAL A 138 3.55 -17.18 -5.44
C VAL A 138 4.03 -17.64 -6.81
N ARG A 139 4.42 -18.92 -6.95
CA ARG A 139 4.85 -19.49 -8.24
C ARG A 139 3.74 -19.43 -9.29
N LYS A 140 2.50 -19.70 -8.88
CA LYS A 140 1.34 -19.59 -9.77
C LYS A 140 1.08 -18.15 -10.20
N MET A 141 1.22 -17.19 -9.28
CA MET A 141 1.14 -15.77 -9.58
C MET A 141 2.20 -15.37 -10.61
N SER A 142 3.47 -15.73 -10.38
CA SER A 142 4.58 -15.47 -11.31
C SER A 142 4.29 -16.00 -12.73
N GLN A 143 3.78 -17.22 -12.85
CA GLN A 143 3.44 -17.81 -14.14
C GLN A 143 2.26 -17.13 -14.85
N LYS A 144 1.31 -16.60 -14.08
CA LYS A 144 0.04 -16.10 -14.60
C LYS A 144 0.01 -14.61 -14.85
N ASN A 145 0.79 -13.81 -14.12
CA ASN A 145 0.96 -12.40 -14.41
C ASN A 145 1.62 -12.24 -15.79
N ASP A 146 1.07 -11.34 -16.62
CA ASP A 146 1.75 -10.90 -17.83
C ASP A 146 2.67 -9.73 -17.51
N ILE A 147 2.22 -8.86 -16.60
CA ILE A 147 2.91 -7.65 -16.20
C ILE A 147 2.90 -7.58 -14.67
N LEU A 148 4.04 -7.23 -14.09
CA LEU A 148 4.21 -6.77 -12.71
C LEU A 148 4.89 -5.40 -12.74
N ILE A 149 4.46 -4.45 -11.94
CA ILE A 149 5.10 -3.13 -11.88
C ILE A 149 6.21 -3.08 -10.81
N ALA A 150 7.19 -2.22 -11.04
CA ALA A 150 8.25 -1.89 -10.10
C ALA A 150 8.57 -0.38 -10.17
N THR A 151 9.26 0.13 -9.16
CA THR A 151 9.66 1.55 -9.07
C THR A 151 11.06 1.83 -9.61
N SER A 152 11.96 0.85 -9.57
CA SER A 152 13.33 0.94 -10.10
C SER A 152 13.85 -0.41 -10.59
N THR A 153 15.03 -0.39 -11.23
CA THR A 153 15.71 -1.61 -11.69
C THR A 153 16.07 -2.54 -10.53
N ILE A 154 16.50 -1.99 -9.39
CA ILE A 154 16.80 -2.78 -8.18
C ILE A 154 15.53 -3.45 -7.66
N MET A 155 14.44 -2.69 -7.52
CA MET A 155 13.17 -3.25 -7.04
C MET A 155 12.60 -4.30 -8.00
N LYS A 156 12.78 -4.11 -9.31
CA LYS A 156 12.45 -5.10 -10.34
C LYS A 156 13.18 -6.42 -10.10
N ASN A 157 14.49 -6.39 -9.85
CA ASN A 157 15.29 -7.59 -9.64
C ASN A 157 14.96 -8.26 -8.29
N LEU A 158 14.69 -7.48 -7.25
CA LEU A 158 14.22 -8.02 -5.97
C LEU A 158 12.87 -8.73 -6.11
N LEU A 159 11.90 -8.12 -6.79
CA LEU A 159 10.60 -8.74 -7.06
C LEU A 159 10.74 -10.00 -7.94
N ALA A 160 11.65 -10.00 -8.91
CA ALA A 160 11.96 -11.18 -9.72
C ALA A 160 12.44 -12.35 -8.85
N SER A 161 13.35 -12.08 -7.91
CA SER A 161 13.85 -13.06 -6.93
C SER A 161 12.72 -13.54 -6.01
N CYS A 162 12.05 -12.61 -5.32
CA CYS A 162 10.99 -12.91 -4.35
C CYS A 162 9.88 -13.75 -4.94
N PHE A 163 9.50 -13.52 -6.21
CA PHE A 163 8.39 -14.22 -6.83
C PHE A 163 8.78 -15.33 -7.78
N TYR A 164 10.08 -15.56 -7.99
CA TYR A 164 10.57 -16.46 -9.02
C TYR A 164 9.92 -16.13 -10.38
N MET A 165 9.97 -14.85 -10.76
CA MET A 165 9.28 -14.28 -11.93
C MET A 165 10.27 -13.81 -12.98
N ASP A 166 9.93 -14.05 -14.25
CA ASP A 166 10.72 -13.57 -15.38
C ASP A 166 10.85 -12.04 -15.33
N PRO A 167 12.07 -11.48 -15.19
CA PRO A 167 12.26 -10.04 -15.07
C PRO A 167 11.78 -9.28 -16.32
N ARG A 168 11.65 -9.92 -17.49
CA ARG A 168 11.10 -9.28 -18.70
C ARG A 168 9.61 -8.93 -18.57
N LYS A 169 8.91 -9.58 -17.63
CA LYS A 169 7.51 -9.27 -17.29
C LYS A 169 7.37 -8.22 -16.19
N ILE A 170 8.49 -7.75 -15.63
CA ILE A 170 8.50 -6.74 -14.57
C ILE A 170 8.93 -5.40 -15.16
N TYR A 171 8.05 -4.41 -15.10
CA TYR A 171 8.21 -3.12 -15.76
C TYR A 171 8.42 -2.02 -14.74
N VAL A 172 9.46 -1.22 -14.96
CA VAL A 172 9.72 -0.04 -14.15
C VAL A 172 8.79 1.07 -14.63
N THR A 173 7.75 1.35 -13.85
CA THR A 173 6.71 2.33 -14.19
C THR A 173 6.43 3.32 -13.07
N GLY A 174 7.00 3.13 -11.87
CA GLY A 174 6.48 3.77 -10.66
C GLY A 174 5.18 3.09 -10.19
N GLN A 175 4.59 3.63 -9.13
CA GLN A 175 3.34 3.13 -8.55
C GLN A 175 2.19 4.12 -8.80
N PRO A 176 1.06 3.71 -9.41
CA PRO A 176 -0.12 4.55 -9.60
C PRO A 176 -0.56 5.34 -8.36
N ARG A 177 -0.50 4.73 -7.16
CA ARG A 177 -0.88 5.38 -5.90
C ARG A 177 0.00 6.57 -5.54
N ASN A 178 1.26 6.58 -6.01
CA ASN A 178 2.20 7.65 -5.73
C ASN A 178 1.89 8.93 -6.52
N ASP A 179 1.13 8.85 -7.62
CA ASP A 179 0.70 10.03 -8.37
C ASP A 179 -0.14 10.98 -7.49
N LYS A 180 -0.81 10.45 -6.45
CA LYS A 180 -1.60 11.23 -5.47
C LYS A 180 -0.73 12.06 -4.51
N LEU A 181 0.53 11.67 -4.28
CA LEU A 181 1.42 12.29 -3.27
C LEU A 181 1.72 13.76 -3.59
N PHE A 182 1.86 14.09 -4.87
CA PHE A 182 2.24 15.43 -5.34
C PHE A 182 1.11 16.47 -5.23
N ILE A 183 0.02 16.13 -4.55
CA ILE A 183 -1.10 17.02 -4.28
C ILE A 183 -1.14 17.27 -2.77
N ASN A 184 -0.90 18.51 -2.35
CA ASN A 184 -1.06 18.89 -0.96
C ASN A 184 -2.56 18.90 -0.60
N ASN A 185 -3.02 17.84 0.05
CA ASN A 185 -4.44 17.58 0.30
C ASN A 185 -4.82 17.83 1.78
N LYS A 186 -4.31 18.91 2.39
CA LYS A 186 -4.74 19.32 3.76
C LYS A 186 -6.27 19.43 3.85
N GLN A 187 -6.96 19.90 2.81
CA GLN A 187 -8.43 19.94 2.77
C GLN A 187 -9.08 18.55 2.89
N LYS A 188 -8.61 17.54 2.13
CA LYS A 188 -9.13 16.17 2.24
C LYS A 188 -8.86 15.59 3.62
N LEU A 189 -7.69 15.88 4.19
CA LEU A 189 -7.35 15.47 5.54
C LEU A 189 -8.29 16.14 6.57
N SER A 190 -8.56 17.45 6.44
CA SER A 190 -9.52 18.15 7.30
C SER A 190 -10.92 17.53 7.24
N GLN A 191 -11.40 17.23 6.03
CA GLN A 191 -12.69 16.57 5.82
C GLN A 191 -12.73 15.17 6.44
N LEU A 192 -11.67 14.38 6.23
CA LEU A 192 -11.57 13.02 6.79
C LEU A 192 -11.57 13.01 8.33
N LEU A 193 -10.94 14.01 8.95
CA LEU A 193 -10.81 14.10 10.39
C LEU A 193 -11.92 14.92 11.06
N ASN A 194 -12.75 15.63 10.28
CA ASN A 194 -13.68 16.64 10.77
C ASN A 194 -12.99 17.66 11.70
N LEU A 195 -11.83 18.14 11.26
CA LEU A 195 -10.92 19.00 12.03
C LEU A 195 -10.20 19.92 11.05
N ASP A 196 -10.06 21.21 11.36
CA ASP A 196 -9.24 22.09 10.53
C ASP A 196 -7.75 21.87 10.82
N VAL A 197 -7.11 21.05 9.98
CA VAL A 197 -5.69 20.70 10.15
C VAL A 197 -4.73 21.84 9.81
N SER A 198 -5.21 22.95 9.23
CA SER A 198 -4.38 24.11 8.94
C SER A 198 -3.96 24.87 10.21
N ASN A 199 -4.67 24.64 11.33
CA ASN A 199 -4.35 25.24 12.63
C ASN A 199 -3.13 24.62 13.30
N TYR A 200 -2.62 23.49 12.80
CA TYR A 200 -1.46 22.80 13.37
C TYR A 200 -0.17 23.22 12.69
N LYS A 201 0.90 23.38 13.49
CA LYS A 201 2.23 23.75 12.99
C LYS A 201 2.87 22.62 12.17
N LYS A 202 2.72 21.38 12.62
CA LYS A 202 3.22 20.18 11.94
C LYS A 202 2.18 19.07 12.01
N ILE A 203 2.04 18.30 10.93
CA ILE A 203 1.23 17.08 10.85
C ILE A 203 2.18 15.89 10.75
N VAL A 204 2.19 15.06 11.79
CA VAL A 204 3.07 13.89 11.91
C VAL A 204 2.25 12.63 11.67
N LEU A 205 2.69 11.75 10.77
CA LEU A 205 2.08 10.42 10.61
C LEU A 205 2.99 9.36 11.22
N PHE A 206 2.49 8.61 12.19
CA PHE A 206 3.11 7.37 12.62
C PHE A 206 2.43 6.17 11.98
N SER A 207 3.18 5.44 11.15
CA SER A 207 2.72 4.22 10.49
C SER A 207 3.69 3.06 10.77
N PRO A 208 3.51 2.36 11.91
CA PRO A 208 4.31 1.20 12.25
C PRO A 208 3.99 -0.02 11.37
N THR A 209 4.99 -0.86 11.17
CA THR A 209 4.82 -2.22 10.63
C THR A 209 4.05 -3.08 11.62
N PHE A 210 3.13 -3.91 11.13
CA PHE A 210 2.46 -4.90 11.97
C PHE A 210 3.44 -5.98 12.44
N ARG A 211 3.23 -6.49 13.64
CA ARG A 211 4.06 -7.54 14.24
C ARG A 211 3.36 -8.89 14.24
N LYS A 212 2.02 -8.91 14.24
CA LYS A 212 1.23 -10.15 14.26
C LYS A 212 0.33 -10.27 13.02
N TRP A 213 0.36 -11.44 12.37
CA TRP A 213 -0.60 -11.81 11.34
C TRP A 213 -0.88 -13.33 11.39
N GLY A 214 -2.12 -13.70 11.71
CA GLY A 214 -2.46 -15.10 11.96
C GLY A 214 -1.63 -15.65 13.12
N SER A 215 -0.92 -16.75 12.88
CA SER A 215 0.04 -17.35 13.82
C SER A 215 1.46 -16.82 13.69
N LYS A 216 1.78 -16.02 12.65
CA LYS A 216 3.12 -15.47 12.44
C LYS A 216 3.32 -14.22 13.29
N VAL A 217 4.47 -14.18 13.97
CA VAL A 217 4.95 -13.03 14.74
C VAL A 217 6.31 -12.63 14.19
N ASP A 218 6.40 -11.41 13.67
CA ASP A 218 7.65 -10.82 13.22
C ASP A 218 8.12 -9.80 14.27
N GLY A 219 9.34 -9.92 14.80
CA GLY A 219 9.86 -9.01 15.84
C GLY A 219 9.17 -9.13 17.21
N ILE A 220 9.15 -8.01 17.96
CA ILE A 220 8.58 -7.94 19.32
C ILE A 220 7.20 -7.29 19.27
N SER A 221 6.23 -7.91 19.92
CA SER A 221 4.87 -7.38 20.08
C SER A 221 4.87 -6.08 20.90
N ARG A 222 4.25 -5.01 20.39
CA ARG A 222 4.15 -3.71 21.05
C ARG A 222 2.95 -3.63 21.99
N GLU A 223 2.96 -4.44 23.04
CA GLU A 223 1.77 -4.63 23.89
C GLU A 223 1.55 -3.52 24.90
N THR A 224 2.64 -2.88 25.35
CA THR A 224 2.66 -1.83 26.38
C THR A 224 2.34 -0.46 25.81
N ASN A 225 2.91 -0.10 24.66
CA ASN A 225 2.62 1.14 23.94
C ASN A 225 2.89 1.02 22.45
N ILE A 226 2.30 1.90 21.66
CA ILE A 226 2.33 1.87 20.19
C ILE A 226 3.74 2.04 19.58
N PHE A 227 4.70 2.57 20.33
CA PHE A 227 6.07 2.79 19.86
C PHE A 227 7.00 1.63 20.19
N GLY A 228 6.72 0.92 21.30
CA GLY A 228 7.61 -0.09 21.87
C GLY A 228 8.76 0.50 22.68
N PHE A 229 8.62 1.73 23.20
CA PHE A 229 9.61 2.33 24.10
C PHE A 229 9.35 1.90 25.56
N GLU A 230 10.39 1.55 26.29
CA GLU A 230 10.27 1.24 27.74
C GLU A 230 9.97 2.51 28.56
N ASP A 231 10.52 3.65 28.16
CA ASP A 231 10.39 4.95 28.83
C ASP A 231 9.17 5.77 28.34
N TYR A 232 8.23 5.16 27.63
CA TYR A 232 7.05 5.86 27.10
C TYR A 232 6.16 6.42 28.21
N ASN A 233 5.79 7.69 28.07
CA ASN A 233 4.80 8.33 28.93
C ASN A 233 3.75 9.08 28.09
N SER A 234 2.51 8.59 28.10
CA SER A 234 1.41 9.17 27.32
C SER A 234 1.02 10.58 27.75
N THR A 235 1.15 10.92 29.04
CA THR A 235 0.83 12.26 29.55
C THR A 235 1.84 13.27 29.04
N ILE A 236 3.14 12.96 29.15
CA ILE A 236 4.21 13.80 28.61
C ILE A 236 4.04 13.95 27.09
N PHE A 237 3.70 12.87 26.39
CA PHE A 237 3.52 12.92 24.93
C PHE A 237 2.35 13.81 24.53
N ASN A 238 1.19 13.67 25.18
CA ASN A 238 0.02 14.49 24.88
C ASN A 238 0.28 15.98 25.15
N ASN A 239 0.88 16.31 26.30
CA ASN A 239 1.25 17.70 26.63
C ASN A 239 2.22 18.27 25.59
N PHE A 240 3.23 17.48 25.20
CA PHE A 240 4.18 17.87 24.16
C PHE A 240 3.50 18.18 22.81
N LEU A 241 2.57 17.32 22.36
CA LEU A 241 1.83 17.54 21.11
C LEU A 241 0.97 18.80 21.16
N GLU A 242 0.39 19.13 22.32
CA GLU A 242 -0.38 20.35 22.54
C GLU A 242 0.53 21.60 22.55
N GLU A 243 1.59 21.60 23.35
CA GLU A 243 2.56 22.69 23.47
C GLU A 243 3.25 23.03 22.14
N GLN A 244 3.62 22.01 21.36
CA GLN A 244 4.23 22.19 20.05
C GLN A 244 3.22 22.40 18.91
N ASN A 245 1.91 22.32 19.21
CA ASN A 245 0.83 22.40 18.24
C ASN A 245 1.01 21.42 17.06
N ILE A 246 1.29 20.16 17.38
CA ILE A 246 1.51 19.06 16.43
C ILE A 246 0.24 18.21 16.35
N LEU A 247 -0.26 17.95 15.14
CA LEU A 247 -1.28 16.93 14.90
C LEU A 247 -0.60 15.59 14.65
N PHE A 248 -0.77 14.65 15.57
CA PHE A 248 -0.21 13.31 15.48
C PHE A 248 -1.25 12.31 14.95
N LEU A 249 -1.00 11.78 13.75
CA LEU A 249 -1.85 10.82 13.09
C LEU A 249 -1.27 9.42 13.28
N LEU A 250 -2.10 8.50 13.75
CA LEU A 250 -1.73 7.10 13.91
C LEU A 250 -2.40 6.27 12.81
N LYS A 251 -1.62 5.58 11.99
CA LYS A 251 -2.14 4.62 10.99
C LYS A 251 -1.57 3.23 11.22
N ILE A 252 -2.35 2.40 11.91
CA ILE A 252 -2.03 1.00 12.19
C ILE A 252 -2.47 0.13 11.02
N HIS A 253 -1.81 -1.01 10.84
CA HIS A 253 -2.20 -1.98 9.84
C HIS A 253 -3.63 -2.53 10.11
N PRO A 254 -4.48 -2.75 9.09
CA PRO A 254 -5.84 -3.26 9.28
C PRO A 254 -5.96 -4.56 10.12
N PHE A 255 -4.93 -5.41 10.11
CA PHE A 255 -4.89 -6.63 10.93
C PHE A 255 -4.75 -6.37 12.44
N GLU A 256 -4.19 -5.24 12.83
CA GLU A 256 -3.95 -4.88 14.23
C GLU A 256 -4.87 -3.74 14.71
N GLU A 257 -5.60 -3.06 13.81
CA GLU A 257 -6.51 -1.96 14.17
C GLU A 257 -7.45 -2.34 15.32
N LYS A 258 -8.07 -3.52 15.27
CA LYS A 258 -8.99 -4.00 16.33
C LYS A 258 -8.29 -4.14 17.70
N TYR A 259 -7.03 -4.58 17.71
CA TYR A 259 -6.26 -4.79 18.95
C TYR A 259 -5.90 -3.46 19.62
N TYR A 260 -5.53 -2.46 18.83
CA TYR A 260 -5.13 -1.16 19.37
C TYR A 260 -6.33 -0.24 19.65
N LEU A 261 -7.45 -0.39 18.94
CA LEU A 261 -8.68 0.38 19.20
C LEU A 261 -9.15 0.26 20.66
N SER A 262 -8.98 -0.91 21.28
CA SER A 262 -9.36 -1.12 22.69
C SER A 262 -8.33 -0.58 23.69
N LYS A 263 -7.11 -0.27 23.25
CA LYS A 263 -5.98 0.14 24.10
C LYS A 263 -5.66 1.63 24.02
N LEU A 264 -6.08 2.28 22.94
CA LEU A 264 -5.88 3.71 22.76
C LEU A 264 -6.96 4.47 23.56
N ASN A 265 -6.57 4.98 24.73
CA ASN A 265 -7.40 5.92 25.48
C ASN A 265 -7.53 7.21 24.66
N ASN A 266 -8.75 7.53 24.25
CA ASN A 266 -9.11 8.58 23.29
C ASN A 266 -9.05 10.02 23.86
N ASN A 267 -8.28 10.25 24.93
CA ASN A 267 -8.32 11.52 25.67
C ASN A 267 -7.38 12.60 25.12
N SER A 268 -6.63 12.32 24.05
CA SER A 268 -5.70 13.28 23.45
C SER A 268 -6.37 14.09 22.34
N LYS A 269 -6.35 15.42 22.46
CA LYS A 269 -6.93 16.32 21.44
C LYS A 269 -6.12 16.36 20.15
N ASN A 270 -4.80 16.18 20.26
CA ASN A 270 -3.85 16.32 19.17
C ASN A 270 -3.38 14.99 18.59
N MET A 271 -3.96 13.86 19.00
CA MET A 271 -3.66 12.54 18.47
C MET A 271 -4.91 11.89 17.87
N VAL A 272 -4.84 11.48 16.60
CA VAL A 272 -5.98 10.93 15.88
C VAL A 272 -5.63 9.60 15.20
N LEU A 273 -6.41 8.56 15.49
CA LEU A 273 -6.32 7.27 14.80
C LEU A 273 -7.04 7.32 13.44
N ILE A 274 -6.32 6.99 12.37
CA ILE A 274 -6.86 6.81 11.03
C ILE A 274 -7.13 5.32 10.80
N THR A 275 -8.40 4.92 10.85
CA THR A 275 -8.82 3.54 10.61
C THR A 275 -9.09 3.27 9.14
N GLN A 276 -8.98 2.00 8.72
CA GLN A 276 -9.32 1.58 7.37
C GLN A 276 -10.79 1.85 7.04
N ASN A 277 -11.69 1.70 8.02
CA ASN A 277 -13.11 2.01 7.84
C ASN A 277 -13.34 3.52 7.63
N ARG A 278 -12.64 4.39 8.37
CA ARG A 278 -12.75 5.84 8.18
C ARG A 278 -12.34 6.26 6.76
N LEU A 279 -11.23 5.72 6.25
CA LEU A 279 -10.79 5.96 4.87
C LEU A 279 -11.83 5.45 3.85
N LYS A 280 -12.24 4.19 3.99
CA LYS A 280 -13.20 3.53 3.09
C LYS A 280 -14.56 4.23 3.04
N ASP A 281 -15.09 4.63 4.19
CA ASP A 281 -16.40 5.30 4.30
C ASP A 281 -16.40 6.68 3.63
N ASN A 282 -15.22 7.29 3.47
CA ASN A 282 -15.00 8.54 2.73
C ASN A 282 -14.50 8.32 1.30
N LEU A 283 -14.46 7.07 0.80
CA LEU A 283 -13.91 6.68 -0.51
C LEU A 283 -12.46 7.16 -0.73
N LEU A 284 -11.68 7.24 0.34
CA LEU A 284 -10.26 7.59 0.32
C LEU A 284 -9.39 6.36 0.62
N ASP A 285 -8.13 6.45 0.22
CA ASP A 285 -7.06 5.62 0.77
C ASP A 285 -5.98 6.49 1.43
N LEU A 286 -4.97 5.86 2.04
CA LEU A 286 -3.91 6.58 2.75
C LEU A 286 -3.17 7.58 1.83
N TYR A 287 -3.00 7.25 0.55
CA TYR A 287 -2.25 8.08 -0.40
C TYR A 287 -3.00 9.35 -0.79
N ASP A 288 -4.32 9.40 -0.61
CA ASP A 288 -5.10 10.63 -0.78
C ASP A 288 -4.71 11.73 0.23
N ILE A 289 -4.18 11.37 1.40
CA ILE A 289 -3.83 12.29 2.49
C ILE A 289 -2.33 12.40 2.76
N LEU A 290 -1.49 11.49 2.24
CA LEU A 290 -0.04 11.50 2.51
C LEU A 290 0.65 12.80 2.07
N GLY A 291 0.17 13.45 1.01
CA GLY A 291 0.69 14.75 0.56
C GLY A 291 0.52 15.89 1.57
N ALA A 292 -0.32 15.72 2.59
CA ALA A 292 -0.53 16.69 3.68
C ALA A 292 0.37 16.46 4.91
N ILE A 293 1.15 15.38 4.93
CA ILE A 293 1.98 15.00 6.09
C ILE A 293 3.34 15.68 6.02
N ASP A 294 3.75 16.32 7.11
CA ASP A 294 5.02 17.04 7.20
C ASP A 294 6.16 16.11 7.62
N ILE A 295 5.89 15.16 8.53
CA ILE A 295 6.90 14.18 9.03
C ILE A 295 6.29 12.78 9.05
N LEU A 296 7.02 11.81 8.51
CA LEU A 296 6.69 10.39 8.66
C LEU A 296 7.51 9.77 9.79
N ILE A 297 6.84 9.11 10.74
CA ILE A 297 7.46 8.18 11.68
C ILE A 297 7.11 6.76 11.24
N THR A 298 8.10 5.90 11.11
CA THR A 298 7.87 4.49 10.77
C THR A 298 8.99 3.59 11.31
N ASP A 299 9.04 2.34 10.91
CA ASP A 299 10.08 1.37 11.28
C ASP A 299 10.60 0.63 10.02
N TYR A 300 9.98 -0.48 9.66
CA TYR A 300 10.33 -1.34 8.54
C TYR A 300 9.26 -1.25 7.43
N SER A 301 8.39 -0.25 7.44
CA SER A 301 7.28 -0.18 6.49
C SER A 301 7.76 0.31 5.12
N SER A 302 7.32 -0.32 4.03
CA SER A 302 7.64 0.15 2.68
C SER A 302 6.97 1.50 2.34
N ILE A 303 6.10 2.03 3.20
CA ILE A 303 5.51 3.36 3.01
C ILE A 303 6.57 4.47 2.89
N TYR A 304 7.74 4.34 3.55
CA TYR A 304 8.77 5.36 3.45
C TYR A 304 9.40 5.42 2.06
N PHE A 305 9.43 4.29 1.33
CA PHE A 305 9.88 4.28 -0.07
C PHE A 305 9.04 5.21 -0.94
N ASP A 306 7.74 5.27 -0.67
CA ASP A 306 6.83 6.14 -1.39
C ASP A 306 6.90 7.57 -0.83
N PHE A 307 7.01 7.74 0.48
CA PHE A 307 7.15 9.05 1.13
C PHE A 307 8.43 9.79 0.76
N LEU A 308 9.51 9.07 0.41
CA LEU A 308 10.75 9.65 -0.10
C LEU A 308 10.54 10.54 -1.35
N LEU A 309 9.48 10.31 -2.12
CA LEU A 309 9.10 11.15 -3.26
C LEU A 309 8.73 12.59 -2.85
N LEU A 310 8.31 12.80 -1.61
CA LEU A 310 8.04 14.14 -1.05
C LEU A 310 9.30 14.82 -0.53
N ASN A 311 10.39 14.07 -0.34
CA ASN A 311 11.64 14.53 0.27
C ASN A 311 11.48 15.23 1.64
N ARG A 312 10.47 14.81 2.40
CA ARG A 312 10.18 15.30 3.75
C ARG A 312 10.85 14.45 4.83
N PRO A 313 11.03 14.98 6.06
CA PRO A 313 11.66 14.25 7.15
C PRO A 313 11.00 12.91 7.46
N ILE A 314 11.83 11.92 7.78
CA ILE A 314 11.41 10.57 8.17
C ILE A 314 12.17 10.19 9.44
N ILE A 315 11.45 9.78 10.48
CA ILE A 315 12.02 9.25 11.74
C ILE A 315 11.76 7.75 11.79
N PHE A 316 12.79 6.97 12.12
CA PHE A 316 12.68 5.52 12.24
C PHE A 316 12.67 5.10 13.71
N ILE A 317 11.76 4.21 14.10
CA ILE A 317 11.67 3.61 15.45
C ILE A 317 11.93 2.10 15.36
N PRO A 318 13.19 1.67 15.22
CA PRO A 318 13.55 0.27 15.04
C PRO A 318 13.85 -0.42 16.40
N THR A 319 12.93 -0.29 17.36
CA THR A 319 13.12 -0.76 18.76
C THR A 319 13.37 -2.27 18.90
N ASP A 320 13.00 -3.06 17.89
CA ASP A 320 13.09 -4.52 17.86
C ASP A 320 13.84 -5.03 16.61
N LEU A 321 14.78 -4.25 16.08
CA LEU A 321 15.45 -4.55 14.80
C LEU A 321 16.13 -5.91 14.78
N LYS A 322 16.76 -6.29 15.90
CA LYS A 322 17.49 -7.54 16.03
C LYS A 322 16.56 -8.76 15.96
N GLU A 323 15.39 -8.66 16.57
CA GLU A 323 14.38 -9.72 16.55
C GLU A 323 13.68 -9.76 15.21
N TYR A 324 13.35 -8.59 14.64
CA TYR A 324 12.68 -8.48 13.34
C TYR A 324 13.55 -9.00 12.20
N SER A 325 14.85 -8.72 12.21
CA SER A 325 15.79 -9.20 11.18
C SER A 325 15.92 -10.73 11.20
N LYS A 326 15.84 -11.36 12.36
CA LYS A 326 15.89 -12.82 12.51
C LYS A 326 14.62 -13.53 12.04
N SER A 327 13.45 -12.95 12.30
CA SER A 327 12.18 -13.61 12.01
C SER A 327 11.81 -13.53 10.52
N ARG A 328 11.98 -12.35 9.92
CA ARG A 328 11.53 -12.06 8.55
C ARG A 328 12.67 -11.81 7.58
N GLY A 329 13.75 -11.18 8.04
CA GLY A 329 14.86 -10.77 7.18
C GLY A 329 14.58 -9.52 6.34
N PHE A 330 15.66 -8.95 5.80
CA PHE A 330 15.65 -7.79 4.92
C PHE A 330 16.28 -8.15 3.57
N LEU A 331 15.80 -7.50 2.51
CA LEU A 331 16.39 -7.62 1.16
C LEU A 331 17.45 -6.55 0.89
N LEU A 332 17.47 -5.51 1.72
CA LEU A 332 18.29 -4.33 1.55
C LEU A 332 19.05 -4.07 2.84
N GLU A 333 20.36 -4.26 2.79
CA GLU A 333 21.27 -4.12 3.92
C GLU A 333 22.46 -3.21 3.56
N PRO A 334 23.09 -2.54 4.54
CA PRO A 334 22.70 -2.46 5.96
C PRO A 334 21.47 -1.57 6.18
N TYR A 335 20.62 -1.90 7.18
CA TYR A 335 19.37 -1.17 7.46
C TYR A 335 19.58 0.35 7.60
N ASP A 336 20.67 0.76 8.25
CA ASP A 336 21.00 2.17 8.49
C ASP A 336 21.11 2.99 7.20
N PHE A 337 21.77 2.44 6.17
CA PHE A 337 21.92 3.08 4.86
C PHE A 337 20.58 3.27 4.15
N TRP A 338 19.72 2.25 4.19
CA TRP A 338 18.44 2.24 3.48
C TRP A 338 17.35 3.05 4.19
N THR A 339 17.58 3.48 5.43
CA THR A 339 16.65 4.27 6.23
C THR A 339 17.18 5.68 6.49
N PRO A 340 17.00 6.61 5.54
CA PRO A 340 17.61 7.94 5.57
C PRO A 340 16.90 8.90 6.54
N GLY A 341 17.14 8.69 7.84
CA GLY A 341 16.58 9.46 8.95
C GLY A 341 17.15 9.00 10.29
N PRO A 342 16.86 9.72 11.38
CA PRO A 342 17.28 9.32 12.72
C PRO A 342 16.63 8.00 13.13
N LYS A 343 17.39 7.17 13.86
CA LYS A 343 16.94 5.89 14.43
C LYS A 343 16.77 6.06 15.92
N ILE A 344 15.52 6.09 16.37
CA ILE A 344 15.13 6.43 17.73
C ILE A 344 14.76 5.16 18.49
N LEU A 345 15.42 4.94 19.62
CA LEU A 345 15.24 3.76 20.47
C LEU A 345 14.62 4.09 21.84
N LYS A 346 14.48 5.38 22.17
CA LYS A 346 13.91 5.85 23.44
C LYS A 346 12.90 6.96 23.20
N PHE A 347 11.89 7.03 24.06
CA PHE A 347 10.83 8.03 23.98
C PHE A 347 11.36 9.46 24.17
N LYS A 348 12.30 9.67 25.11
CA LYS A 348 12.93 10.99 25.30
C LYS A 348 13.57 11.51 24.00
N ASP A 349 14.27 10.65 23.28
CA ASP A 349 14.95 11.01 22.04
C ASP A 349 13.94 11.33 20.92
N LEU A 350 12.76 10.69 20.91
CA LEU A 350 11.68 11.03 19.98
C LEU A 350 11.17 12.47 20.20
N ILE A 351 10.97 12.87 21.46
CA ILE A 351 10.52 14.23 21.79
C ILE A 351 11.55 15.25 21.32
N GLU A 352 12.82 15.03 21.65
CA GLU A 352 13.90 15.96 21.25
C GLU A 352 14.07 16.03 19.73
N GLU A 353 13.93 14.90 19.04
CA GLU A 353 13.98 14.88 17.58
C GLU A 353 12.81 15.63 16.95
N LEU A 354 11.58 15.43 17.42
CA LEU A 354 10.40 16.14 16.89
C LEU A 354 10.46 17.66 17.09
N LYS A 355 11.16 18.14 18.13
CA LYS A 355 11.37 19.59 18.37
C LYS A 355 12.27 20.22 17.31
N LYS A 356 13.33 19.52 16.91
CA LYS A 356 14.42 20.11 16.12
C LYS A 356 14.47 19.66 14.66
N ILE A 357 13.80 18.56 14.29
CA ILE A 357 13.94 17.99 12.95
C ILE A 357 13.36 18.94 11.90
N GLU A 358 14.19 19.24 10.91
CA GLU A 358 13.89 20.14 9.81
C GLU A 358 13.96 19.41 8.46
N GLU A 359 13.37 20.00 7.42
CA GLU A 359 13.40 19.40 6.07
C GLU A 359 14.82 19.22 5.52
N THR A 360 15.81 19.97 6.01
CA THR A 360 17.21 19.87 5.57
C THR A 360 17.94 18.67 6.15
N ASP A 361 17.53 18.17 7.32
CA ASP A 361 18.18 17.04 7.97
C ASP A 361 17.99 15.77 7.14
N TYR A 362 19.05 14.96 6.99
CA TYR A 362 19.05 13.73 6.17
C TYR A 362 18.63 13.91 4.70
N LYS A 363 18.54 15.15 4.18
CA LYS A 363 18.03 15.41 2.83
C LYS A 363 18.89 14.77 1.74
N LYS A 364 20.22 14.75 1.93
CA LYS A 364 21.15 14.15 0.96
C LYS A 364 20.95 12.63 0.90
N GLU A 365 20.84 12.00 2.05
CA GLU A 365 20.61 10.57 2.25
C GLU A 365 19.25 10.17 1.66
N ARG A 366 18.20 10.97 1.89
CA ARG A 366 16.89 10.76 1.27
C ARG A 366 16.97 10.81 -0.24
N ILE A 367 17.67 11.80 -0.81
CA ILE A 367 17.85 11.90 -2.26
C ILE A 367 18.60 10.69 -2.81
N VAL A 368 19.69 10.27 -2.16
CA VAL A 368 20.48 9.09 -2.55
C VAL A 368 19.60 7.84 -2.56
N VAL A 369 18.96 7.51 -1.44
CA VAL A 369 18.10 6.33 -1.34
C VAL A 369 16.96 6.41 -2.36
N ASN A 370 16.26 7.55 -2.45
CA ASN A 370 15.15 7.75 -3.37
C ASN A 370 15.57 7.52 -4.84
N SER A 371 16.75 7.99 -5.25
CA SER A 371 17.27 7.79 -6.61
C SER A 371 17.51 6.32 -6.97
N ILE A 372 17.83 5.49 -5.97
CA ILE A 372 18.07 4.06 -6.11
C ILE A 372 16.75 3.29 -6.19
N ILE A 373 15.77 3.67 -5.36
CA ILE A 373 14.51 2.94 -5.21
C ILE A 373 13.38 3.43 -6.14
N ASN A 374 13.42 4.68 -6.60
CA ASN A 374 12.41 5.30 -7.46
C ASN A 374 13.07 5.92 -8.69
N LYS A 375 13.00 5.21 -9.82
CA LYS A 375 13.49 5.71 -11.12
C LYS A 375 12.69 6.93 -11.59
N TYR A 376 11.37 6.89 -11.40
CA TYR A 376 10.49 8.00 -11.72
C TYR A 376 10.05 8.68 -10.43
N GLN A 377 10.28 9.98 -10.35
CA GLN A 377 9.92 10.82 -9.21
C GLN A 377 8.94 11.92 -9.65
N ASP A 378 7.92 11.52 -10.42
CA ASP A 378 6.87 12.40 -10.95
C ASP A 378 5.48 11.81 -10.67
N LYS A 379 4.43 12.46 -11.20
CA LYS A 379 3.02 12.04 -11.10
C LYS A 379 2.45 11.37 -12.35
N ASN A 380 3.26 10.61 -13.09
CA ASN A 380 2.88 10.03 -14.39
C ASN A 380 2.83 8.49 -14.41
N SER A 381 2.77 7.82 -13.25
CA SER A 381 2.75 6.35 -13.18
C SER A 381 1.52 5.76 -13.85
N CYS A 382 0.34 6.33 -13.61
CA CYS A 382 -0.89 5.89 -14.27
C CYS A 382 -0.83 6.06 -15.79
N LYS A 383 -0.29 7.20 -16.23
CA LYS A 383 -0.12 7.50 -17.67
C LYS A 383 0.79 6.49 -18.34
N ARG A 384 1.98 6.20 -17.78
CA ARG A 384 2.92 5.22 -18.32
C ARG A 384 2.29 3.84 -18.47
N ILE A 385 1.62 3.35 -17.43
CA ILE A 385 0.99 2.02 -17.44
C ILE A 385 -0.11 1.96 -18.51
N PHE A 386 -0.91 3.02 -18.62
CA PHE A 386 -1.95 3.09 -19.64
C PHE A 386 -1.36 3.08 -21.05
N GLU A 387 -0.33 3.89 -21.32
CA GLU A 387 0.32 3.99 -22.63
C GLU A 387 1.09 2.72 -23.02
N LEU A 388 1.69 2.01 -22.05
CA LEU A 388 2.47 0.80 -22.32
C LEU A 388 1.60 -0.44 -22.57
N PHE A 389 0.44 -0.56 -21.90
CA PHE A 389 -0.27 -1.84 -21.83
C PHE A 389 -1.72 -1.80 -22.28
N ILE A 390 -2.34 -0.62 -22.37
CA ILE A 390 -3.78 -0.49 -22.60
C ILE A 390 -4.10 0.27 -23.90
N LYS A 391 -3.33 1.31 -24.18
CA LYS A 391 -3.42 2.07 -25.43
C LYS A 391 -2.89 1.20 -26.57
N ASP A 392 -3.69 1.08 -27.63
CA ASP A 392 -3.28 0.43 -28.89
C ASP A 392 -2.17 1.21 -29.61
#